data_AF-A0A7J8W8X4-F1
#
_entry.id   AF-A0A7J8W8X4-F1
#
_cell.length_a   1.000
_cell.length_b   1.000
_cell.length_c   1.000
_cell.angle_alpha   90.00
_cell.angle_beta   90.00
_cell.angle_gamma   90.00
#
_symmetry.space_group_name_H-M   'P 1'
#
loop_
_entity.id
_entity.type
_entity.pdbx_description
1 polymer ?
#
loop_
_entity_poly.entity_id
_entity_poly.type
_entity_poly.pdbx_seq_one_letter_code
_entity_poly.pdbx_strand_id
1 'polypeptide(L)'
;DNWVFLFTDGAVARDSGYAATGRVAQDRDGNWIGYKRITIMTDNLEVAQILSDMDLEDSGITVLRRTLRILHLEGEWRIKHIPRNQNLVADRLAKLSLS
;
A
#
# COMPACT_ATOMS: atom_id res chain seq x y z
N ASP A 1 17.84 -10.58 6.58
CA ASP A 1 16.78 -9.74 7.17
C ASP A 1 15.89 -9.29 6.00
N ASN A 2 15.02 -10.19 5.54
CA ASN A 2 14.57 -10.29 4.13
C ASN A 2 13.20 -9.63 3.89
N TRP A 3 13.01 -8.44 4.46
CA TRP A 3 11.77 -7.68 4.27
C TRP A 3 11.79 -6.97 2.92
N VAL A 4 10.69 -7.10 2.18
CA VAL A 4 10.41 -6.34 0.96
C VAL A 4 9.61 -5.10 1.34
N PHE A 5 9.95 -3.95 0.78
CA PHE A 5 9.18 -2.72 0.91
C PHE A 5 8.18 -2.63 -0.24
N LEU A 6 6.89 -2.49 0.09
CA LEU A 6 5.82 -2.27 -0.87
C LEU A 6 5.30 -0.85 -0.73
N PHE A 7 5.71 0.02 -1.65
CA PHE A 7 5.20 1.38 -1.76
C PHE A 7 3.87 1.36 -2.51
N THR A 8 2.85 2.03 -1.97
CA THR A 8 1.51 2.06 -2.56
C THR A 8 0.97 3.48 -2.63
N ASP A 9 0.30 3.82 -3.73
CA ASP A 9 -0.47 5.05 -3.85
C ASP A 9 -1.75 4.86 -4.68
N GLY A 10 -2.70 5.79 -4.51
CA GLY A 10 -3.89 5.91 -5.31
C GLY A 10 -4.07 7.34 -5.83
N ALA A 11 -4.57 7.48 -7.05
CA ALA A 11 -4.89 8.76 -7.65
C ALA A 11 -6.31 8.73 -8.22
N VAL A 12 -6.99 9.90 -8.22
CA VAL A 12 -8.32 10.08 -8.81
C VAL A 12 -8.32 11.31 -9.71
N ALA A 13 -8.71 11.13 -10.98
CA ALA A 13 -8.97 12.20 -11.92
C ALA A 13 -10.36 12.79 -11.65
N ARG A 14 -10.41 14.03 -11.16
CA ARG A 14 -11.65 14.65 -10.64
C ARG A 14 -12.68 14.96 -11.71
N ASP A 15 -12.23 15.18 -12.94
CA ASP A 15 -13.03 15.52 -14.11
C ASP A 15 -13.73 14.31 -14.73
N SER A 16 -13.04 13.17 -14.81
CA SER A 16 -13.57 11.91 -15.35
C SER A 16 -14.16 11.00 -14.27
N GLY A 17 -13.75 11.17 -13.01
CA GLY A 17 -14.05 10.24 -11.93
C GLY A 17 -13.23 8.95 -11.97
N TYR A 18 -12.22 8.85 -12.85
CA TYR A 18 -11.37 7.67 -12.94
C TYR A 18 -10.40 7.59 -11.77
N ALA A 19 -10.17 6.37 -11.28
CA ALA A 19 -9.26 6.08 -10.18
C ALA A 19 -8.23 5.05 -10.63
N ALA A 20 -6.99 5.22 -10.19
CA ALA A 20 -5.91 4.29 -10.46
C ALA A 20 -5.02 4.11 -9.24
N THR A 21 -4.25 3.01 -9.24
CA THR A 21 -3.30 2.68 -8.18
C THR A 21 -1.92 2.42 -8.76
N GLY A 22 -0.89 2.86 -8.04
CA GLY A 22 0.52 2.61 -8.33
C GLY A 22 1.17 1.85 -7.18
N ARG A 23 2.00 0.87 -7.51
CA ARG A 23 2.73 0.09 -6.50
C ARG A 23 4.15 -0.25 -6.95
N VAL A 24 5.06 -0.31 -6.00
CA VAL A 24 6.47 -0.70 -6.21
C VAL A 24 6.91 -1.63 -5.09
N ALA A 25 7.40 -2.82 -5.43
CA ALA A 25 7.93 -3.79 -4.48
C ALA A 25 9.45 -3.89 -4.64
N GLN A 26 10.21 -3.59 -3.60
CA GLN A 26 11.68 -3.56 -3.63
C GLN A 26 12.31 -4.19 -2.39
N ASP A 27 13.49 -4.79 -2.53
CA ASP A 27 14.33 -5.19 -1.40
C ASP A 27 15.04 -3.99 -0.75
N ARG A 28 15.96 -4.26 0.18
CA ARG A 28 16.75 -3.22 0.88
C ARG A 28 17.70 -2.45 -0.04
N ASP A 29 18.10 -3.06 -1.15
CA ASP A 29 19.05 -2.49 -2.11
C ASP A 29 18.32 -1.78 -3.26
N GLY A 30 16.98 -1.80 -3.26
CA GLY A 30 16.13 -1.17 -4.28
C GLY A 30 15.81 -2.08 -5.48
N ASN A 31 16.12 -3.38 -5.40
CA ASN A 31 15.85 -4.33 -6.49
C ASN A 31 14.41 -4.84 -6.44
N TRP A 32 13.81 -5.07 -7.61
CA TRP A 32 12.43 -5.54 -7.77
C TRP A 32 12.32 -7.05 -7.54
N ILE A 33 11.47 -7.50 -6.61
CA ILE A 33 11.40 -8.92 -6.22
C ILE A 33 10.00 -9.39 -5.79
N GLY A 34 9.80 -10.71 -5.76
CA GLY A 34 8.67 -11.38 -5.08
C GLY A 34 8.85 -11.45 -3.55
N TYR A 35 7.79 -11.74 -2.79
CA TYR A 35 7.78 -11.56 -1.34
C TYR A 35 7.32 -12.79 -0.53
N LYS A 36 7.87 -12.90 0.69
CA LYS A 36 7.38 -13.77 1.80
C LYS A 36 7.18 -12.98 3.12
N ARG A 37 7.80 -11.80 3.23
CA ARG A 37 7.63 -10.84 4.33
C ARG A 37 7.62 -9.42 3.77
N ILE A 38 6.64 -8.59 4.15
CA ILE A 38 6.39 -7.31 3.48
C ILE A 38 6.19 -6.14 4.45
N THR A 39 6.85 -5.01 4.20
CA THR A 39 6.56 -3.74 4.85
C THR A 39 5.83 -2.84 3.87
N ILE A 40 4.55 -2.62 4.09
CA ILE A 40 3.70 -1.74 3.30
C ILE A 40 4.01 -0.30 3.69
N MET A 41 4.33 0.53 2.71
CA MET A 41 4.67 1.94 2.85
C MET A 41 3.59 2.76 2.14
N THR A 42 2.90 3.62 2.89
CA THR A 42 1.86 4.52 2.38
C THR A 42 2.01 5.90 2.98
N ASP A 43 1.62 6.94 2.25
CA ASP A 43 1.48 8.30 2.77
C ASP A 43 0.06 8.65 3.23
N ASN A 44 -0.84 7.67 3.19
CA ASN A 44 -2.16 7.80 3.80
C ASN A 44 -2.09 7.36 5.27
N LEU A 45 -2.05 8.35 6.17
CA LEU A 45 -2.00 8.11 7.61
C LEU A 45 -3.21 7.34 8.13
N GLU A 46 -4.42 7.61 7.60
CA GLU A 46 -5.65 6.92 8.00
C GLU A 46 -5.57 5.42 7.67
N VAL A 47 -5.14 5.07 6.46
CA VAL A 47 -4.91 3.66 6.06
C VAL A 47 -3.86 3.00 6.93
N ALA A 48 -2.75 3.69 7.23
CA ALA A 48 -1.70 3.15 8.08
C ALA A 48 -2.20 2.89 9.52
N GLN A 49 -2.98 3.80 10.09
CA GLN A 49 -3.54 3.65 11.43
C GLN A 49 -4.55 2.51 11.49
N ILE A 50 -5.53 2.51 10.58
CA ILE A 50 -6.56 1.48 10.48
C ILE A 50 -5.91 0.10 10.33
N LEU A 51 -5.02 -0.10 9.38
CA LEU A 51 -4.44 -1.43 9.18
C LEU A 51 -3.48 -1.83 10.32
N SER A 52 -2.92 -0.88 11.08
CA SER A 52 -2.07 -1.22 12.23
C SER A 52 -2.85 -1.71 13.44
N ASP A 53 -4.11 -1.30 13.60
CA ASP A 53 -4.88 -1.54 14.83
C ASP A 53 -5.40 -2.99 14.95
N MET A 54 -5.23 -3.83 13.92
CA MET A 54 -5.54 -5.29 13.82
C MET A 54 -6.93 -5.80 14.29
N ASP A 55 -7.76 -4.97 14.92
CA ASP A 55 -9.05 -5.35 15.52
C ASP A 55 -10.26 -5.02 14.61
N LEU A 56 -10.00 -4.90 13.30
CA LEU A 56 -10.92 -4.33 12.31
C LEU A 56 -11.63 -5.36 11.43
N GLU A 57 -11.72 -6.61 11.88
CA GLU A 57 -12.61 -7.58 11.23
C GLU A 57 -14.06 -7.04 11.14
N ASP A 58 -14.44 -6.12 12.04
CA ASP A 58 -15.75 -5.47 12.11
C ASP A 58 -15.81 -4.03 11.55
N SER A 59 -14.82 -3.57 10.77
CA SER A 59 -14.76 -2.19 10.25
C SER A 59 -15.95 -1.73 9.38
N GLY A 60 -16.93 -2.60 9.07
CA GLY A 60 -18.02 -2.33 8.14
C GLY A 60 -17.59 -2.13 6.67
N ILE A 61 -16.33 -1.78 6.42
CA ILE A 61 -15.77 -1.44 5.12
C ILE A 61 -15.20 -2.71 4.46
N THR A 62 -15.88 -3.18 3.42
CA THR A 62 -15.52 -4.41 2.69
C THR A 62 -14.08 -4.44 2.19
N VAL A 63 -13.54 -3.31 1.72
CA VAL A 63 -12.16 -3.24 1.21
C VAL A 63 -11.16 -3.50 2.33
N LEU A 64 -11.30 -2.83 3.48
CA LEU A 64 -10.41 -3.03 4.63
C LEU A 64 -10.46 -4.46 5.14
N ARG A 65 -11.66 -5.03 5.27
CA ARG A 65 -11.84 -6.44 5.69
C ARG A 65 -11.16 -7.42 4.74
N ARG A 66 -11.27 -7.21 3.41
CA ARG A 66 -10.62 -8.07 2.42
C ARG A 66 -9.11 -7.91 2.44
N THR A 67 -8.62 -6.67 2.55
CA THR A 67 -7.18 -6.39 2.69
C THR A 67 -6.61 -7.10 3.92
N LEU A 68 -7.22 -6.97 5.09
CA LEU A 68 -6.79 -7.66 6.31
C LEU A 68 -6.79 -9.18 6.16
N ARG A 69 -7.83 -9.76 5.55
CA ARG A 69 -7.88 -11.21 5.27
C ARG A 69 -6.74 -11.67 4.38
N ILE A 70 -6.44 -10.94 3.30
CA ILE A 70 -5.31 -11.28 2.42
C ILE A 70 -3.99 -11.18 3.22
N LEU A 71 -3.81 -10.10 3.98
CA LEU A 71 -2.60 -9.91 4.76
C LEU A 71 -2.39 -11.02 5.81
N HIS A 72 -3.45 -11.51 6.45
CA HIS A 72 -3.38 -12.65 7.37
C HIS A 72 -3.05 -13.99 6.69
N LEU A 73 -3.39 -14.16 5.41
CA LEU A 73 -3.14 -15.40 4.67
C LEU A 73 -1.75 -15.44 4.00
N GLU A 74 -1.19 -14.30 3.61
CA GLU A 74 -0.04 -14.19 2.69
C GLU A 74 1.34 -14.08 3.39
N GLY A 75 1.41 -14.08 4.72
CA GLY A 75 2.66 -14.15 5.50
C GLY A 75 2.84 -13.02 6.51
N GLU A 76 4.09 -12.73 6.89
CA GLU A 76 4.38 -11.67 7.86
C GLU A 76 4.36 -10.30 7.17
N TRP A 77 3.56 -9.38 7.71
CA TRP A 77 3.42 -8.04 7.17
C TRP A 77 3.49 -6.99 8.27
N ARG A 78 3.84 -5.78 7.88
CA ARG A 78 3.76 -4.56 8.70
C ARG A 78 3.36 -3.41 7.80
N ILE A 79 2.69 -2.40 8.34
CA ILE A 79 2.39 -1.17 7.61
C ILE A 79 3.09 0.01 8.29
N LYS A 80 3.55 0.98 7.49
CA LYS A 80 4.16 2.21 7.96
C LYS A 80 3.68 3.39 7.13
N HIS A 81 3.38 4.47 7.83
CA HIS A 81 3.19 5.77 7.22
C HIS A 81 4.55 6.37 6.81
N ILE A 82 4.64 6.93 5.61
CA ILE A 82 5.77 7.69 5.10
C ILE A 82 5.31 9.04 4.54
N PRO A 83 6.13 10.11 4.57
CA PRO A 83 5.75 11.38 3.93
C PRO A 83 5.66 11.24 2.40
N ARG A 84 4.79 12.04 1.76
CA ARG A 84 4.54 12.01 0.30
C ARG A 84 5.80 12.09 -0.56
N ASN A 85 6.80 12.87 -0.15
CA ASN A 85 8.07 13.02 -0.88
C ASN A 85 8.92 11.74 -0.91
N GLN A 86 8.60 10.74 -0.07
CA GLN A 86 9.23 9.42 -0.06
C GLN A 86 8.44 8.39 -0.89
N ASN A 87 7.23 8.73 -1.36
CA ASN A 87 6.33 7.83 -2.11
C ASN A 87 6.18 8.23 -3.60
N LEU A 88 7.10 9.04 -4.13
CA LEU A 88 6.95 9.69 -5.45
C LEU A 88 6.85 8.71 -6.62
N VAL A 89 7.49 7.54 -6.52
CA VAL A 89 7.46 6.56 -7.61
C VAL A 89 6.09 5.91 -7.73
N ALA A 90 5.51 5.46 -6.60
CA ALA A 90 4.16 4.90 -6.58
C ALA A 90 3.12 5.95 -7.00
N ASP A 91 3.26 7.19 -6.54
CA ASP A 91 2.44 8.34 -6.97
C ASP A 91 2.48 8.53 -8.47
N ARG A 92 3.67 8.58 -9.04
CA ARG A 92 3.82 8.79 -10.48
C ARG A 92 3.23 7.64 -11.28
N LEU A 93 3.38 6.39 -10.83
CA LEU A 93 2.75 5.23 -11.47
C LEU A 93 1.21 5.31 -11.44
N ALA A 94 0.64 5.72 -10.31
CA ALA A 94 -0.80 5.91 -10.19
C ALA A 94 -1.30 6.99 -11.16
N LYS A 95 -0.62 8.14 -11.21
CA LYS A 95 -0.96 9.26 -12.11
C LYS A 95 -0.77 8.93 -13.59
N LEU A 96 0.27 8.18 -13.96
CA LEU A 96 0.48 7.72 -15.33
C LEU A 96 -0.63 6.77 -15.82
N SER A 97 -1.34 6.13 -14.89
CA SER A 97 -2.46 5.24 -15.22
C SER A 97 -3.79 5.99 -15.39
N LEU A 98 -3.80 7.31 -15.14
CA LEU A 98 -4.96 8.20 -15.34
C LEU A 98 -4.81 9.13 -16.55
N SER A 99 -3.62 9.19 -17.13
CA SER A 99 -3.28 10.02 -18.29
C SER A 99 -3.65 9.36 -19.62
#